data_AF-A0A1Z7WX87-F1
#
_entry.id   AF-A0A1Z7WX87-F1
#
_cell.length_a   1.000
_cell.length_b   1.000
_cell.length_c   1.000
_cell.angle_alpha   90.00
_cell.angle_beta   90.00
_cell.angle_gamma   90.00
#
_symmetry.space_group_name_H-M   'P 1'
#
loop_
_entity.id
_entity.type
_entity.pdbx_description
1 polymer ?
#
loop_
_entity_poly.entity_id
_entity_poly.type
_entity_poly.pdbx_seq_one_letter_code
_entity_poly.pdbx_strand_id
1 'polypeptide(L)' 'MLILSRRPGESLLIYPDYFSKYMTVEEFFSERQIVMNIHSVQGKQVKLAIDAPDNLTILRKELMYKSEYNRKFK' A
#
# COMPACT_ATOMS: atom_id res chain seq x y z
N MET A 1 -11.10 -0.96 2.01
CA MET A 1 -10.35 -0.57 3.23
C MET A 1 -9.50 -1.72 3.75
N LEU A 2 -8.19 -1.51 3.86
CA LEU A 2 -7.20 -2.43 4.42
C LEU A 2 -6.78 -1.95 5.82
N ILE A 3 -6.73 -2.84 6.81
CA ILE A 3 -6.25 -2.52 8.17
C ILE A 3 -5.08 -3.42 8.53
N LEU A 4 -3.98 -2.84 8.99
CA LEU A 4 -2.81 -3.58 9.42
C LEU A 4 -2.02 -2.88 10.53
N SER A 5 -1.30 -3.65 11.32
CA SER A 5 -0.47 -3.14 12.42
C SER A 5 0.97 -2.91 11.99
N ARG A 6 1.54 -1.73 12.25
CA ARG A 6 2.95 -1.36 12.03
C ARG A 6 3.67 -0.98 13.31
N ARG A 7 4.94 -1.37 13.45
CA ARG A 7 5.89 -0.94 14.49
C ARG A 7 6.90 0.08 13.92
N PRO A 8 7.62 0.83 14.78
CA PRO A 8 8.74 1.65 14.33
C PRO A 8 9.70 0.87 13.42
N GLY A 9 10.01 1.43 12.26
CA GLY A 9 10.88 0.81 11.25
C GLY A 9 10.15 -0.11 10.24
N GLU A 10 8.88 -0.49 10.49
CA GLU A 10 8.08 -1.19 9.49
C GLU A 10 7.49 -0.20 8.48
N SER A 11 7.40 -0.61 7.21
CA SER A 11 6.94 0.27 6.13
C SER A 11 5.90 -0.40 5.24
N LEU A 12 5.17 0.44 4.52
CA LEU A 12 4.25 0.06 3.46
C LEU A 12 4.75 0.63 2.14
N LEU A 13 4.48 -0.10 1.07
CA LEU A 13 4.69 0.32 -0.31
C LEU A 13 3.31 0.50 -0.93
N ILE A 14 3.10 1.63 -1.58
CA ILE A 14 1.86 1.94 -2.30
C ILE A 14 2.27 2.35 -3.71
N TYR A 15 1.79 1.64 -4.72
CA TYR A 15 2.14 1.89 -6.11
C TYR A 15 1.03 1.39 -7.04
N PRO A 16 0.90 1.98 -8.24
CA PRO A 16 -0.09 1.55 -9.22
C PRO A 16 0.23 0.17 -9.77
N ASP A 17 -0.80 -0.64 -9.98
CA ASP A 17 -0.67 -1.92 -10.69
C ASP A 17 -0.31 -1.69 -12.15
N TYR A 18 -0.90 -0.65 -12.73
CA TYR A 18 -0.64 -0.16 -14.08
C TYR A 18 -0.74 1.36 -14.10
N PHE A 19 0.22 2.01 -14.76
CA PHE A 19 0.21 3.45 -14.98
C PHE A 19 0.54 3.73 -16.44
N SER A 20 -0.46 4.20 -17.19
CA SER A 20 -0.28 4.54 -18.62
C SER A 20 0.64 5.74 -18.77
N LYS A 21 1.47 5.75 -19.82
CA LYS A 21 2.31 6.90 -20.17
C LYS A 21 1.52 8.13 -20.63
N TYR A 22 0.25 7.94 -20.98
CA TYR A 22 -0.64 8.98 -21.48
C TYR A 22 -1.63 9.48 -20.42
N MET A 23 -1.54 8.97 -19.20
CA MET A 23 -2.41 9.34 -18.08
C MET A 23 -1.67 10.25 -17.12
N THR A 24 -2.33 11.30 -16.64
CA THR A 24 -1.84 12.19 -15.60
C THR A 24 -2.12 11.62 -14.21
N VAL A 25 -1.41 12.12 -13.20
CA VAL A 25 -1.67 11.73 -11.80
C VAL A 25 -3.07 12.16 -11.35
N GLU A 26 -3.55 13.32 -11.82
CA GLU A 26 -4.89 13.81 -11.51
C GLU A 26 -5.97 12.85 -12.04
N GLU A 27 -5.84 12.43 -13.31
CA GLU A 27 -6.75 11.44 -13.89
C GLU A 27 -6.69 10.09 -13.16
N PHE A 28 -5.50 9.64 -12.77
CA PHE A 28 -5.32 8.39 -12.02
C PHE A 28 -6.05 8.40 -10.67
N PHE A 29 -6.12 9.56 -10.00
CA PHE A 29 -6.79 9.74 -8.70
C PHE A 29 -8.18 10.39 -8.80
N SER A 30 -8.73 10.52 -10.01
CA SER A 30 -9.99 11.23 -10.25
C SER A 30 -11.21 10.59 -9.57
N GLU A 31 -11.23 9.25 -9.49
CA GLU A 31 -12.33 8.54 -8.83
C GLU A 31 -12.22 8.58 -7.30
N ARG A 32 -10.99 8.45 -6.77
CA ARG A 32 -10.77 8.35 -5.33
C ARG A 32 -9.32 8.66 -4.93
N GLN A 33 -9.17 9.39 -3.83
CA GLN A 33 -7.88 9.63 -3.18
C GLN A 33 -7.47 8.48 -2.25
N ILE A 34 -6.18 8.46 -1.87
CA ILE A 34 -5.69 7.60 -0.79
C ILE A 34 -5.97 8.29 0.55
N VAL A 35 -6.69 7.63 1.44
CA VAL A 35 -6.94 8.09 2.80
C VAL A 35 -6.26 7.13 3.78
N MET A 36 -5.42 7.67 4.66
CA MET A 36 -4.77 6.90 5.72
C MET A 36 -5.19 7.44 7.08
N ASN A 37 -5.66 6.54 7.93
CA ASN A 37 -6.09 6.84 9.29
C ASN A 37 -5.34 5.98 10.30
N ILE A 38 -5.03 6.57 11.46
CA ILE A 38 -4.61 5.79 12.62
C ILE A 38 -5.86 5.22 13.27
N HIS A 39 -6.05 3.91 13.14
CA HIS A 39 -7.20 3.22 13.72
C HIS A 39 -7.03 2.99 15.24
N SER A 40 -5.81 2.68 15.70
CA SER A 40 -5.50 2.56 17.12
C SER A 40 -4.00 2.60 17.38
N VAL A 41 -3.60 3.00 18.59
CA VAL A 41 -2.21 2.90 19.08
C VAL A 41 -2.17 1.97 20.29
N GLN A 42 -1.30 0.96 20.26
CA GLN A 42 -1.10 -0.02 21.32
C GLN A 42 0.41 -0.15 21.60
N GLY A 43 0.90 0.59 22.59
CA GLY A 43 2.32 0.65 22.90
C GLY A 43 3.14 1.10 21.69
N LYS A 44 4.08 0.27 21.24
CA LYS A 44 4.92 0.53 20.05
C LYS A 44 4.28 0.06 18.73
N GLN A 45 3.00 -0.28 18.72
CA GLN A 45 2.31 -0.76 17.53
C GLN A 45 1.14 0.16 17.17
N VAL A 46 1.01 0.51 15.90
CA VAL A 46 -0.04 1.36 15.36
C VAL A 46 -0.85 0.57 14.34
N LYS A 47 -2.17 0.48 14.50
CA LYS A 47 -3.06 -0.01 13.43
C LYS A 47 -3.32 1.13 12.47
N LEU A 48 -2.88 0.96 11.24
CA LEU A 48 -3.17 1.87 10.12
C LEU A 48 -4.35 1.30 9.34
N ALA A 49 -5.35 2.14 9.09
CA ALA A 49 -6.43 1.89 8.16
C ALA A 49 -6.14 2.68 6.88
N ILE A 50 -6.14 2.01 5.74
CA ILE A 50 -5.88 2.62 4.43
C ILE A 50 -7.08 2.34 3.54
N ASP A 51 -7.61 3.42 2.98
CA ASP A 51 -8.63 3.39 1.95
C ASP A 51 -8.05 3.99 0.68
N ALA A 52 -8.21 3.29 -0.43
CA ALA A 52 -7.53 3.61 -1.68
C ALA A 52 -8.35 3.06 -2.87
N PRO A 53 -8.15 3.61 -4.07
CA PRO A 53 -8.55 2.96 -5.32
C PRO A 53 -8.10 1.49 -5.42
N ASP A 54 -8.90 0.66 -6.10
CA ASP A 54 -8.60 -0.76 -6.31
C ASP A 54 -7.46 -1.00 -7.34
N ASN A 55 -7.06 0.02 -8.10
CA ASN A 55 -5.96 -0.03 -9.06
C ASN A 55 -4.57 0.22 -8.43
N LEU A 56 -4.50 0.27 -7.09
CA LEU A 56 -3.27 0.41 -6.32
C LEU A 56 -2.95 -0.87 -5.56
N THR A 57 -1.71 -1.34 -5.69
CA THR A 57 -1.16 -2.32 -4.76
C THR A 57 -0.71 -1.61 -3.48
N ILE A 58 -1.19 -2.13 -2.34
CA ILE A 58 -0.68 -1.80 -1.00
C ILE A 58 0.03 -3.02 -0.44
N LEU A 59 1.35 -2.95 -0.32
CA LEU A 59 2.19 -4.08 0.07
C LEU A 59 3.00 -3.76 1.34
N ARG A 60 3.05 -4.72 2.27
CA ARG A 60 3.97 -4.66 3.40
C ARG A 60 5.40 -4.85 2.91
N LYS A 61 6.32 -3.94 3.24
CA LYS A 61 7.69 -3.95 2.68
C LYS A 61 8.42 -5.28 2.89
N GLU A 62 8.19 -5.96 4.01
CA GLU A 62 8.77 -7.27 4.31
C GLU A 62 8.35 -8.39 3.34
N LEU A 63 7.26 -8.21 2.60
CA LEU A 63 6.74 -9.19 1.64
C LEU A 63 7.32 -9.02 0.23
N MET A 64 7.95 -7.88 -0.09
CA MET A 64 8.57 -7.65 -1.41
C MET A 64 9.58 -8.75 -1.74
N TYR A 65 10.49 -9.05 -0.82
CA TYR A 65 11.55 -10.05 -1.03
C TYR A 65 10.99 -11.46 -1.28
N LYS A 66 9.86 -11.81 -0.64
CA LYS A 66 9.19 -13.10 -0.88
C LYS A 66 8.55 -13.16 -2.27
N SER A 67 8.00 -12.05 -2.75
CA SER A 67 7.37 -11.98 -4.07
C SER A 67 8.38 -12.10 -5.21
N GLU A 68 9.55 -11.47 -5.08
CA GLU A 68 10.63 -11.57 -6.06
C GLU A 68 11.25 -12.96 -6.09
N TYR A 69 11.45 -13.59 -4.93
CA TYR A 69 11.88 -14.97 -4.83
C TYR A 69 10.91 -15.90 -5.56
N ASN A 70 9.62 -15.83 -5.26
CA ASN A 70 8.61 -16.69 -5.89
C ASN A 70 8.45 -16.47 -7.40
N ARG A 71 8.79 -15.29 -7.93
CA ARG A 71 8.82 -14.99 -9.37
C ARG A 71 10.05 -15.54 -10.07
N LYS A 72 11.20 -15.65 -9.38
CA LYS A 72 12.46 -16.16 -9.96
C LYS A 72 12.51 -17.69 -10.09
N PHE A 73 11.68 -18.41 -9.33
CA PHE A 73 11.67 -19.87 -9.27
C PHE A 73 10.35 -20.49 -9.75
N LYS A 74 9.60 -19.75 -10.56
CA LYS A 74 8.48 -20.25 -11.39
C LYS A 74 8.88 -20.14 -12.85
#